data_AF-A0A512UJL7-F1
#
_entry.id   AF-A0A512UJL7-F1
#
_cell.length_a   1.000
_cell.length_b   1.000
_cell.length_c   1.000
_cell.angle_alpha   90.00
_cell.angle_beta   90.00
_cell.angle_gamma   90.00
#
_symmetry.space_group_name_H-M   'P 1'
#
loop_
_entity.id
_entity.type
_entity.pdbx_description
1 polymer ?
#
loop_
_entity_poly.entity_id
_entity_poly.type
_entity_poly.pdbx_seq_one_letter_code
_entity_poly.pdbx_strand_id
1 'polypeptide(L)'
;MSNKLKFRSKKLLESLSELERQETLETILETNRPLSMKIKILHVLDSGHSQLSLPHILNSILTRCSPQVLSDKQKSTMYSSVTEKTLCEFLIPYYASIDSDTMDEIWEMSLSFFKEVSLHPMHFKTLLLTILEVMKTVSLKAQTRKMNDGKRNIRDLTNYFLTILNVAVSKKSFAVSPEKRPVSADKDTEVEEEQIERLSSLVEAFGDILQEQEKITTAVTTIISTVILTYAKPKSPVVLRSILHLILSIGKRYPIKAWKQIVLDTFTDVSFFNNEKYSIPEWREIIGLWIGSDKERMGELVNKIIPPVQSSAANIFIWNESSEVEDRAMVLRRISYLILISPKDFFVKNLDEIIGRLSTALNSSCPALYKRESLTVFRALSLRFSEGHLLPYWSLVIQNLVEVFSDALSKNAKQFSGIEADELALILSACKLLDQLLLIQFDEVNLTSWLFVSRGSVANEDSSSSLIDRLALKSGSLLTKDDPVNVAGPRENEKSKPLLYGVSQVKNVANLKKFFGSLGYINFERSYGLVEPDLVSCEIDLLHDMRKY
;
A
#
# COMPACT_ATOMS: atom_id res chain seq x y z
N MET A 1 44.40 38.73 18.13
CA MET A 1 44.05 39.24 16.79
C MET A 1 42.63 38.88 16.36
N SER A 2 42.20 37.62 16.54
CA SER A 2 40.88 37.11 16.12
C SER A 2 39.66 37.95 16.56
N ASN A 3 39.57 38.34 17.84
CA ASN A 3 38.41 39.10 18.34
C ASN A 3 38.28 40.53 17.78
N LYS A 4 39.41 41.22 17.58
CA LYS A 4 39.41 42.56 16.97
C LYS A 4 38.99 42.51 15.50
N LEU A 5 39.44 41.49 14.76
CA LEU A 5 39.02 41.27 13.38
C LEU A 5 37.52 40.95 13.32
N LYS A 6 37.03 40.01 14.15
CA LYS A 6 35.60 39.65 14.24
C LYS A 6 34.71 40.86 14.52
N PHE A 7 35.11 41.72 15.48
CA PHE A 7 34.36 42.93 15.81
C PHE A 7 34.34 43.94 14.65
N ARG A 8 35.49 44.17 14.00
CA ARG A 8 35.58 45.07 12.85
C ARG A 8 34.78 44.56 11.65
N SER A 9 34.85 43.26 11.36
CA SER A 9 34.06 42.62 10.31
C SER A 9 32.56 42.70 10.59
N LYS A 10 32.15 42.50 11.85
CA LYS A 10 30.75 42.70 12.26
C LYS A 10 30.29 44.13 11.98
N LYS A 11 31.03 45.14 12.48
CA LYS A 11 30.68 46.55 12.25
C LYS A 11 30.63 46.92 10.77
N LEU A 12 31.55 46.41 9.96
CA LEU A 12 31.54 46.65 8.52
C LEU A 12 30.27 46.09 7.88
N LEU A 13 29.87 44.86 8.21
CA LEU A 13 28.66 44.25 7.69
C LEU A 13 27.39 44.95 8.18
N GLU A 14 27.35 45.43 9.42
CA GLU A 14 26.26 46.25 9.94
C GLU A 14 26.12 47.55 9.12
N SER A 15 27.21 48.28 8.90
CA SER A 15 27.20 49.50 8.09
C SER A 15 26.82 49.25 6.62
N LEU A 16 27.28 48.16 6.02
CA LEU A 16 26.86 47.78 4.66
C LEU A 16 25.38 47.43 4.62
N SER A 17 24.87 46.71 5.62
CA SER A 17 23.45 46.36 5.70
C SER A 17 22.57 47.58 5.98
N GLU A 18 23.05 48.61 6.67
CA GLU A 18 22.33 49.88 6.86
C GLU A 18 22.23 50.68 5.57
N LEU A 19 23.26 50.63 4.71
CA LEU A 19 23.29 51.32 3.43
C LEU A 19 22.48 50.58 2.34
N GLU A 20 22.78 49.30 2.13
CA GLU A 20 22.26 48.49 1.03
C GLU A 20 21.92 47.07 1.52
N ARG A 21 20.81 46.95 2.27
CA ARG A 21 20.38 45.67 2.87
C ARG A 21 20.08 44.59 1.84
N GLN A 22 19.43 44.97 0.75
CA GLN A 22 19.06 44.05 -0.33
C GLN A 22 20.30 43.35 -0.91
N GLU A 23 21.32 44.13 -1.28
CA GLU A 23 22.56 43.63 -1.86
C GLU A 23 23.38 42.82 -0.86
N THR A 24 23.45 43.29 0.40
CA THR A 24 24.16 42.58 1.46
C THR A 24 23.56 41.19 1.66
N LEU A 25 22.23 41.08 1.67
CA LEU A 25 21.53 39.82 1.85
C LEU A 25 21.77 38.87 0.67
N GLU A 26 21.60 39.34 -0.57
CA GLU A 26 21.79 38.50 -1.75
C GLU A 26 23.25 38.02 -1.86
N THR A 27 24.22 38.88 -1.55
CA THR A 27 25.64 38.52 -1.49
C THR A 27 25.90 37.43 -0.45
N ILE A 28 25.28 37.50 0.74
CA ILE A 28 25.38 36.45 1.76
C ILE A 28 24.79 35.13 1.24
N LEU A 29 23.65 35.18 0.56
CA LEU A 29 22.98 34.01 0.01
C LEU A 29 23.75 33.37 -1.15
N GLU A 30 24.48 34.16 -1.94
CA GLU A 30 25.34 33.70 -3.03
C GLU A 30 26.55 32.90 -2.53
N THR A 31 27.03 33.16 -1.31
CA THR A 31 28.20 32.47 -0.79
C THR A 31 28.00 30.95 -0.72
N ASN A 32 29.04 30.17 -1.01
CA ASN A 32 29.03 28.70 -0.84
C ASN A 32 29.20 28.27 0.64
N ARG A 33 28.64 29.04 1.58
CA ARG A 33 28.71 28.75 3.02
C ARG A 33 27.49 27.94 3.47
N PRO A 34 27.61 27.14 4.55
CA PRO A 34 26.49 26.39 5.09
C PRO A 34 25.30 27.31 5.42
N LEU A 35 24.10 26.82 5.15
CA LEU A 35 22.83 27.52 5.39
C LEU A 35 22.70 28.03 6.84
N SER A 36 23.10 27.21 7.82
CA SER A 36 23.09 27.58 9.24
C SER A 36 24.00 28.76 9.56
N MET A 37 25.09 28.95 8.82
CA MET A 37 25.99 30.11 8.96
C MET A 37 25.37 31.36 8.34
N LYS A 38 24.75 31.23 7.16
CA LYS A 38 24.03 32.34 6.50
C LYS A 38 22.94 32.90 7.40
N ILE A 39 22.10 32.02 7.96
CA ILE A 39 21.03 32.39 8.89
C ILE A 39 21.59 33.06 10.16
N LYS A 40 22.65 32.52 10.76
CA LYS A 40 23.30 33.13 11.93
C LYS A 40 23.83 34.54 11.63
N ILE A 41 24.40 34.76 10.45
CA ILE A 41 24.89 36.08 10.05
C ILE A 41 23.70 37.05 9.94
N LEU A 42 22.61 36.66 9.28
CA LEU A 42 21.42 37.51 9.16
C LEU A 42 20.83 37.86 10.52
N HIS A 43 20.67 36.89 11.43
CA HIS A 43 20.17 37.17 12.79
C HIS A 43 21.07 38.12 13.59
N VAL A 44 22.39 38.04 13.38
CA VAL A 44 23.34 38.99 14.00
C VAL A 44 23.21 40.39 13.42
N LEU A 45 22.96 40.52 12.10
CA LEU A 45 22.77 41.82 11.43
C LEU A 45 21.42 42.45 11.78
N ASP A 46 20.39 41.62 11.90
CA ASP A 46 19.04 42.06 12.28
C ASP A 46 18.91 42.34 13.78
N SER A 47 19.94 42.06 14.58
CA SER A 47 19.89 42.16 16.05
C SER A 47 18.74 41.37 16.66
N GLY A 48 18.30 40.29 16.01
CA GLY A 48 17.13 39.49 16.39
C GLY A 48 15.78 39.97 15.83
N HIS A 49 15.73 41.11 15.12
CA HIS A 49 14.49 41.64 14.53
C HIS A 49 14.32 41.16 13.09
N SER A 50 13.78 39.96 12.90
CA SER A 50 13.62 39.34 11.57
C SER A 50 12.74 40.13 10.58
N GLN A 51 11.99 41.13 11.07
CA GLN A 51 11.28 42.13 10.26
C GLN A 51 12.21 42.97 9.36
N LEU A 52 13.52 42.98 9.62
CA LEU A 52 14.50 43.73 8.83
C LEU A 52 14.92 42.97 7.57
N SER A 53 15.39 41.71 7.69
CA SER A 53 15.83 40.96 6.51
C SER A 53 14.69 40.32 5.70
N LEU A 54 13.58 39.93 6.35
CA LEU A 54 12.51 39.19 5.67
C LEU A 54 11.88 39.94 4.48
N PRO A 55 11.52 41.23 4.56
CA PRO A 55 10.98 41.97 3.42
C PRO A 55 11.92 41.96 2.22
N HIS A 56 13.23 42.01 2.43
CA HIS A 56 14.21 41.99 1.36
C HIS A 56 14.30 40.62 0.68
N ILE A 57 14.16 39.52 1.43
CA ILE A 57 14.06 38.16 0.85
C ILE A 57 12.79 38.04 0.01
N LEU A 58 11.64 38.46 0.55
CA LEU A 58 10.35 38.39 -0.15
C LEU A 58 10.35 39.28 -1.39
N ASN A 59 10.86 40.51 -1.30
CA ASN A 59 10.99 41.42 -2.44
C ASN A 59 11.96 40.87 -3.49
N SER A 60 13.04 40.20 -3.09
CA SER A 60 13.97 39.54 -4.02
C SER A 60 13.26 38.48 -4.88
N ILE A 61 12.38 37.68 -4.26
CA ILE A 61 11.55 36.68 -4.95
C ILE A 61 10.52 37.39 -5.84
N LEU A 62 9.80 38.37 -5.31
CA LEU A 62 8.79 39.14 -6.06
C LEU A 62 9.41 39.89 -7.25
N THR A 63 10.63 40.40 -7.15
CA THR A 63 11.34 41.05 -8.26
C THR A 63 11.56 40.07 -9.42
N ARG A 64 11.89 38.82 -9.11
CA ARG A 64 12.16 37.78 -10.12
C ARG A 64 10.89 37.17 -10.71
N CYS A 65 9.82 37.05 -9.91
CA CYS A 65 8.58 36.38 -10.34
C CYS A 65 7.47 37.35 -10.77
N SER A 66 7.27 38.46 -10.07
CA SER A 66 6.14 39.39 -10.23
C SER A 66 6.57 40.86 -10.01
N PRO A 67 7.48 41.41 -10.85
CA PRO A 67 8.11 42.71 -10.61
C PRO A 67 7.14 43.90 -10.58
N GLN A 68 5.98 43.77 -11.22
CA GLN A 68 4.94 44.82 -11.30
C GLN A 68 4.29 45.17 -9.96
N VAL A 69 4.45 44.33 -8.94
CA VAL A 69 3.87 44.53 -7.60
C VAL A 69 4.71 45.51 -6.77
N LEU A 70 6.00 45.62 -7.09
CA LEU A 70 6.98 46.37 -6.31
C LEU A 70 7.23 47.76 -6.90
N SER A 71 7.43 48.74 -6.01
CA SER A 71 8.01 50.03 -6.40
C SER A 71 9.49 49.88 -6.75
N ASP A 72 10.05 50.80 -7.54
CA ASP A 72 11.44 50.70 -8.00
C ASP A 72 12.47 50.69 -6.84
N LYS A 73 12.13 51.26 -5.68
CA LYS A 73 12.99 51.23 -4.48
C LYS A 73 12.98 49.89 -3.74
N GLN A 74 11.98 49.05 -3.98
CA GLN A 74 11.84 47.74 -3.34
C GLN A 74 12.39 46.61 -4.21
N LYS A 75 12.64 46.87 -5.49
CA LYS A 75 13.15 45.88 -6.43
C LYS A 75 14.61 45.56 -6.10
N SER A 76 14.95 44.27 -6.19
CA SER A 76 16.34 43.84 -6.24
C SER A 76 17.00 44.37 -7.51
N THR A 77 18.27 44.78 -7.39
CA THR A 77 19.08 45.16 -8.56
C THR A 77 19.48 43.95 -9.41
N MET A 78 19.34 42.73 -8.86
CA MET A 78 19.76 41.46 -9.44
C MET A 78 21.27 41.40 -9.82
N TYR A 79 22.15 42.12 -9.10
CA TYR A 79 23.60 41.98 -9.29
C TYR A 79 24.12 40.60 -8.89
N SER A 80 23.48 39.95 -7.92
CA SER A 80 23.84 38.61 -7.46
C SER A 80 23.27 37.52 -8.35
N SER A 81 24.01 36.41 -8.50
CA SER A 81 23.56 35.23 -9.25
C SER A 81 22.52 34.36 -8.53
N VAL A 82 22.04 34.79 -7.36
CA VAL A 82 21.04 34.07 -6.57
C VAL A 82 19.72 33.94 -7.33
N THR A 83 19.22 32.72 -7.40
CA THR A 83 17.96 32.37 -8.08
C THR A 83 16.76 32.46 -7.15
N GLU A 84 15.57 32.66 -7.73
CA GLU A 84 14.28 32.62 -7.05
C GLU A 84 14.02 31.29 -6.33
N LYS A 85 14.50 30.17 -6.90
CA LYS A 85 14.46 28.85 -6.25
C LYS A 85 15.28 28.84 -4.95
N THR A 86 16.51 29.34 -5.00
CA THR A 86 17.40 29.39 -3.82
C THR A 86 16.83 30.29 -2.73
N LEU A 87 16.22 31.42 -3.11
CA LEU A 87 15.56 32.34 -2.17
C LEU A 87 14.35 31.70 -1.50
N CYS A 88 13.48 31.04 -2.27
CA CYS A 88 12.32 30.33 -1.73
C CYS A 88 12.73 29.15 -0.83
N GLU A 89 13.72 28.36 -1.22
CA GLU A 89 14.24 27.25 -0.39
C GLU A 89 14.89 27.78 0.90
N PHE A 90 15.52 28.96 0.86
CA PHE A 90 16.08 29.62 2.04
C PHE A 90 15.02 30.07 3.05
N LEU A 91 13.80 30.41 2.60
CA LEU A 91 12.72 30.85 3.50
C LEU A 91 12.33 29.76 4.51
N ILE A 92 12.32 28.48 4.13
CA ILE A 92 11.96 27.37 5.02
C ILE A 92 12.82 27.36 6.30
N PRO A 93 14.15 27.18 6.23
CA PRO A 93 15.01 27.17 7.41
C PRO A 93 15.11 28.55 8.06
N TYR A 94 14.95 29.65 7.30
CA TYR A 94 14.93 30.99 7.87
C TYR A 94 13.72 31.19 8.79
N TYR A 95 12.48 30.97 8.32
CA TYR A 95 11.29 30.98 9.18
C TYR A 95 11.42 29.98 10.33
N ALA A 96 11.95 28.77 10.08
CA ALA A 96 12.21 27.77 11.11
C ALA A 96 13.18 28.25 12.21
N SER A 97 14.00 29.27 11.97
CA SER A 97 14.96 29.84 12.92
C SER A 97 14.47 31.08 13.69
N ILE A 98 13.38 31.73 13.28
CA ILE A 98 12.84 32.94 13.93
C ILE A 98 12.19 32.61 15.29
N ASP A 99 12.38 33.40 16.33
CA ASP A 99 11.74 33.11 17.62
C ASP A 99 10.21 33.17 17.52
N SER A 100 9.51 32.20 18.13
CA SER A 100 8.04 32.14 18.06
C SER A 100 7.35 33.38 18.65
N ASP A 101 8.03 34.11 19.54
CA ASP A 101 7.52 35.32 20.20
C ASP A 101 7.49 36.54 19.26
N THR A 102 8.33 36.55 18.22
CA THR A 102 8.41 37.64 17.23
C THR A 102 7.58 37.37 15.97
N MET A 103 6.81 36.28 15.94
CA MET A 103 6.01 35.91 14.77
C MET A 103 4.94 36.95 14.40
N ASP A 104 4.40 37.68 15.38
CA ASP A 104 3.41 38.75 15.12
C ASP A 104 4.01 39.86 14.23
N GLU A 105 5.30 40.16 14.39
CA GLU A 105 5.99 41.25 13.68
C GLU A 105 6.16 40.96 12.18
N ILE A 106 6.27 39.68 11.83
CA ILE A 106 6.51 39.22 10.45
C ILE A 106 5.24 38.66 9.78
N TRP A 107 4.15 38.50 10.53
CA TRP A 107 2.96 37.81 10.05
C TRP A 107 2.29 38.50 8.86
N GLU A 108 2.05 39.81 8.95
CA GLU A 108 1.35 40.57 7.90
C GLU A 108 2.14 40.60 6.59
N MET A 109 3.47 40.70 6.65
CA MET A 109 4.31 40.65 5.44
C MET A 109 4.33 39.26 4.82
N SER A 110 4.36 38.18 5.63
CA SER A 110 4.23 36.81 5.14
C SER A 110 2.87 36.58 4.46
N LEU A 111 1.77 37.02 5.09
CA LEU A 111 0.43 36.92 4.51
C LEU A 111 0.31 37.70 3.20
N SER A 112 0.84 38.92 3.14
CA SER A 112 0.83 39.73 1.92
C SER A 112 1.55 39.04 0.78
N PHE A 113 2.68 38.38 1.06
CA PHE A 113 3.40 37.57 0.07
C PHE A 113 2.56 36.38 -0.41
N PHE A 114 1.97 35.60 0.50
CA PHE A 114 1.14 34.45 0.11
C PHE A 114 -0.13 34.88 -0.64
N LYS A 115 -0.73 36.01 -0.28
CA LYS A 115 -1.84 36.60 -1.01
C LYS A 115 -1.45 36.91 -2.45
N GLU A 116 -0.29 37.55 -2.66
CA GLU A 116 0.21 37.86 -4.01
C GLU A 116 0.45 36.60 -4.84
N VAL A 117 1.08 35.58 -4.26
CA VAL A 117 1.26 34.27 -4.91
C VAL A 117 -0.09 33.64 -5.26
N SER A 118 -1.10 33.75 -4.39
CA SER A 118 -2.42 33.19 -4.63
C SER A 118 -3.21 33.92 -5.74
N LEU A 119 -2.96 35.23 -5.93
CA LEU A 119 -3.58 36.05 -6.98
C LEU A 119 -2.94 35.78 -8.35
N HIS A 120 -1.62 35.56 -8.38
CA HIS A 120 -0.86 35.29 -9.60
C HIS A 120 -0.04 33.99 -9.57
N PRO A 121 -0.63 32.80 -9.33
CA PRO A 121 0.14 31.57 -9.11
C PRO A 121 1.03 31.16 -10.31
N MET A 122 0.64 31.53 -11.53
CA MET A 122 1.38 31.18 -12.74
C MET A 122 2.76 31.85 -12.82
N HIS A 123 2.94 33.00 -12.17
CA HIS A 123 4.25 33.67 -12.07
C HIS A 123 5.23 32.85 -11.20
N PHE A 124 4.71 31.99 -10.33
CA PHE A 124 5.47 31.17 -9.39
C PHE A 124 5.42 29.68 -9.73
N LYS A 125 5.04 29.30 -10.96
CA LYS A 125 4.69 27.91 -11.35
C LYS A 125 5.68 26.85 -10.85
N THR A 126 6.98 27.11 -10.94
CA THR A 126 8.05 26.17 -10.55
C THR A 126 8.34 26.16 -9.04
N LEU A 127 7.81 27.12 -8.29
CA LEU A 127 8.06 27.35 -6.87
C LEU A 127 6.85 27.01 -5.99
N LEU A 128 5.68 26.71 -6.57
CA LEU A 128 4.43 26.56 -5.82
C LEU A 128 4.52 25.53 -4.69
N LEU A 129 5.15 24.37 -4.93
CA LEU A 129 5.35 23.35 -3.88
C LEU A 129 6.28 23.85 -2.76
N THR A 130 7.39 24.48 -3.10
CA THR A 130 8.30 25.09 -2.13
C THR A 130 7.59 26.19 -1.32
N ILE A 131 6.74 27.00 -1.96
CA ILE A 131 5.95 28.03 -1.27
C ILE A 131 4.95 27.38 -0.30
N LEU A 132 4.31 26.26 -0.66
CA LEU A 132 3.46 25.51 0.27
C LEU A 132 4.25 24.96 1.47
N GLU A 133 5.51 24.55 1.28
CA GLU A 133 6.41 24.14 2.38
C GLU A 133 6.79 25.32 3.29
N VAL A 134 6.99 26.51 2.71
CA VAL A 134 7.16 27.75 3.47
C VAL A 134 5.89 28.04 4.28
N MET A 135 4.70 27.95 3.68
CA MET A 135 3.41 28.12 4.38
C MET A 135 3.22 27.10 5.50
N LYS A 136 3.61 25.84 5.29
CA LYS A 136 3.66 24.79 6.33
C LYS A 136 4.51 25.24 7.51
N THR A 137 5.73 25.71 7.25
CA THR A 137 6.66 26.15 8.30
C THR A 137 6.11 27.35 9.09
N VAL A 138 5.57 28.34 8.39
CA VAL A 138 4.94 29.52 9.01
C VAL A 138 3.73 29.12 9.85
N SER A 139 2.87 28.22 9.35
CA SER A 139 1.69 27.76 10.09
C SER A 139 2.06 27.00 11.36
N LEU A 140 3.03 26.08 11.29
CA LEU A 140 3.52 25.34 12.46
C LEU A 140 4.09 26.29 13.53
N LYS A 141 4.87 27.29 13.11
CA LYS A 141 5.40 28.33 14.02
C LYS A 141 4.30 29.15 14.67
N ALA A 142 3.35 29.63 13.88
CA ALA A 142 2.24 30.43 14.38
C ALA A 142 1.37 29.67 15.39
N GLN A 143 1.30 28.33 15.32
CA GLN A 143 0.53 27.52 16.26
C GLN A 143 1.22 27.25 17.59
N THR A 144 2.56 27.30 17.65
CA THR A 144 3.28 27.17 18.92
C THR A 144 2.91 28.29 19.91
N ARG A 145 2.39 29.41 19.41
CA ARG A 145 1.88 30.53 20.19
C ARG A 145 0.38 30.66 19.98
N LYS A 146 -0.42 30.77 21.03
CA LYS A 146 -1.84 31.15 20.90
C LYS A 146 -1.90 32.64 20.51
N MET A 147 -1.69 32.96 19.22
CA MET A 147 -1.85 34.34 18.71
C MET A 147 -3.26 34.85 19.03
N ASN A 148 -3.35 36.04 19.63
CA ASN A 148 -4.61 36.61 20.13
C ASN A 148 -5.64 36.92 19.02
N ASP A 149 -5.18 37.28 17.80
CA ASP A 149 -6.00 37.43 16.57
C ASP A 149 -5.98 36.18 15.66
N GLY A 150 -5.44 35.06 16.17
CA GLY A 150 -5.00 33.91 15.37
C GLY A 150 -6.07 33.29 14.46
N LYS A 151 -7.35 33.32 14.83
CA LYS A 151 -8.40 32.62 14.05
C LYS A 151 -8.69 33.25 12.69
N ARG A 152 -8.69 34.59 12.58
CA ARG A 152 -8.96 35.27 11.29
C ARG A 152 -7.78 35.11 10.34
N ASN A 153 -6.59 35.31 10.87
CA ASN A 153 -5.34 35.28 10.13
C ASN A 153 -4.98 33.88 9.62
N ILE A 154 -5.25 32.83 10.43
CA ILE A 154 -5.11 31.43 10.00
C ILE A 154 -6.10 31.10 8.88
N ARG A 155 -7.32 31.65 8.91
CA ARG A 155 -8.32 31.43 7.85
C ARG A 155 -7.85 31.96 6.50
N ASP A 156 -7.24 33.14 6.47
CA ASP A 156 -6.73 33.75 5.24
C ASP A 156 -5.53 32.94 4.70
N LEU A 157 -4.59 32.54 5.58
CA LEU A 157 -3.49 31.63 5.21
C LEU A 157 -4.02 30.33 4.59
N THR A 158 -5.05 29.75 5.21
CA THR A 158 -5.69 28.51 4.76
C THR A 158 -6.30 28.68 3.36
N ASN A 159 -6.99 29.79 3.10
CA ASN A 159 -7.59 30.06 1.80
C ASN A 159 -6.51 30.21 0.72
N TYR A 160 -5.43 30.96 1.01
CA TYR A 160 -4.30 31.09 0.09
C TYR A 160 -3.64 29.73 -0.17
N PHE A 161 -3.49 28.90 0.87
CA PHE A 161 -2.91 27.57 0.75
C PHE A 161 -3.71 26.69 -0.22
N LEU A 162 -5.04 26.66 -0.09
CA LEU A 162 -5.90 25.87 -0.97
C LEU A 162 -5.84 26.37 -2.42
N THR A 163 -5.85 27.69 -2.64
CA THR A 163 -5.73 28.27 -3.99
C THR A 163 -4.39 27.90 -4.64
N ILE A 164 -3.29 28.04 -3.89
CA ILE A 164 -1.95 27.69 -4.38
C ILE A 164 -1.84 26.18 -4.63
N LEU A 165 -2.34 25.35 -3.71
CA LEU A 165 -2.36 23.89 -3.84
C LEU A 165 -3.09 23.45 -5.10
N ASN A 166 -4.29 23.98 -5.35
CA ASN A 166 -5.08 23.62 -6.53
C ASN A 166 -4.34 23.90 -7.85
N VAL A 167 -3.56 24.98 -7.92
CA VAL A 167 -2.74 25.27 -9.11
C VAL A 167 -1.48 24.40 -9.14
N ALA A 168 -0.83 24.22 -8.00
CA ALA A 168 0.36 23.38 -7.86
C ALA A 168 0.10 21.96 -8.36
N VAL A 169 -1.01 21.36 -7.92
CA VAL A 169 -1.43 19.99 -8.27
C VAL A 169 -2.21 19.87 -9.58
N SER A 170 -2.34 20.96 -10.35
CA SER A 170 -3.10 20.93 -11.60
C SER A 170 -2.47 19.98 -12.63
N LYS A 171 -3.28 19.40 -13.52
CA LYS A 171 -2.84 18.42 -14.52
C LYS A 171 -1.70 18.90 -15.42
N LYS A 172 -1.53 20.22 -15.62
CA LYS A 172 -0.42 20.80 -16.39
C LYS A 172 0.93 20.75 -15.66
N SER A 173 0.91 20.58 -14.33
CA SER A 173 2.10 20.48 -13.49
C SER A 173 2.61 19.03 -13.36
N PHE A 174 1.72 18.04 -13.56
CA PHE A 174 1.98 16.61 -13.39
C PHE A 174 1.69 15.81 -14.69
N ALA A 175 1.95 16.40 -15.85
CA ALA A 175 1.30 16.01 -17.11
C ALA A 175 1.91 14.81 -17.87
N VAL A 176 2.87 14.06 -17.34
CA VAL A 176 3.47 12.96 -18.10
C VAL A 176 2.83 11.62 -17.71
N SER A 177 1.80 11.22 -18.45
CA SER A 177 1.16 9.90 -18.28
C SER A 177 2.17 8.76 -18.55
N PRO A 178 2.26 7.72 -17.72
CA PRO A 178 3.27 6.65 -17.84
C PRO A 178 3.11 5.75 -19.08
N GLU A 179 1.96 5.78 -19.77
CA GLU A 179 1.66 4.90 -20.91
C GLU A 179 2.39 5.28 -22.22
N LYS A 180 3.20 6.35 -22.26
CA LYS A 180 3.96 6.79 -23.45
C LYS A 180 5.35 7.35 -23.11
N ARG A 181 6.22 6.61 -22.42
CA ARG A 181 7.61 7.07 -22.18
C ARG A 181 8.66 6.27 -22.96
N PRO A 182 9.49 6.91 -23.82
CA PRO A 182 10.71 6.33 -24.37
C PRO A 182 11.86 6.36 -23.34
N VAL A 183 12.93 5.61 -23.61
CA VAL A 183 14.06 5.26 -22.71
C VAL A 183 14.91 6.46 -22.23
N SER A 184 14.65 7.70 -22.68
CA SER A 184 15.35 8.92 -22.23
C SER A 184 14.72 9.61 -21.00
N ALA A 185 13.89 8.90 -20.22
CA ALA A 185 12.95 9.46 -19.25
C ALA A 185 13.42 9.50 -17.78
N ASP A 186 14.65 9.10 -17.45
CA ASP A 186 15.08 8.96 -16.05
C ASP A 186 15.09 10.30 -15.29
N LYS A 187 15.62 11.37 -15.89
CA LYS A 187 15.70 12.69 -15.21
C LYS A 187 14.34 13.35 -14.96
N ASP A 188 13.40 13.23 -15.89
CA ASP A 188 12.06 13.80 -15.73
C ASP A 188 11.26 13.01 -14.68
N THR A 189 11.49 11.70 -14.58
CA THR A 189 10.86 10.83 -13.58
C THR A 189 11.40 11.14 -12.18
N GLU A 190 12.71 11.36 -12.02
CA GLU A 190 13.30 11.79 -10.74
C GLU A 190 12.69 13.10 -10.22
N VAL A 191 12.49 14.09 -11.11
CA VAL A 191 11.90 15.39 -10.74
C VAL A 191 10.43 15.23 -10.33
N GLU A 192 9.66 14.40 -11.04
CA GLU A 192 8.26 14.13 -10.69
C GLU A 192 8.14 13.38 -9.36
N GLU A 193 9.00 12.39 -9.12
CA GLU A 193 9.04 11.67 -7.84
C GLU A 193 9.40 12.59 -6.68
N GLU A 194 10.37 13.50 -6.85
CA GLU A 194 10.70 14.51 -5.84
C GLU A 194 9.49 15.41 -5.52
N GLN A 195 8.75 15.85 -6.54
CA GLN A 195 7.55 16.69 -6.35
C GLN A 195 6.43 15.95 -5.60
N ILE A 196 6.22 14.67 -5.90
CA ILE A 196 5.23 13.82 -5.20
C ILE A 196 5.66 13.57 -3.75
N GLU A 197 6.95 13.40 -3.50
CA GLU A 197 7.48 13.19 -2.15
C GLU A 197 7.31 14.44 -1.27
N ARG A 198 7.60 15.63 -1.83
CA ARG A 198 7.31 16.92 -1.18
C ARG A 198 5.81 17.06 -0.88
N LEU A 199 4.96 16.69 -1.83
CA LEU A 199 3.50 16.70 -1.63
C LEU A 199 3.07 15.75 -0.51
N SER A 200 3.68 14.57 -0.39
CA SER A 200 3.41 13.62 0.70
C SER A 200 3.75 14.20 2.07
N SER A 201 4.91 14.86 2.20
CA SER A 201 5.30 15.59 3.41
C SER A 201 4.36 16.77 3.75
N LEU A 202 3.78 17.42 2.73
CA LEU A 202 2.76 18.46 2.93
C LEU A 202 1.46 17.87 3.48
N VAL A 203 0.99 16.75 2.91
CA VAL A 203 -0.23 16.07 3.35
C VAL A 203 -0.16 15.75 4.84
N GLU A 204 0.96 15.24 5.34
CA GLU A 204 1.11 14.91 6.77
C GLU A 204 0.87 16.10 7.71
N ALA A 205 1.12 17.33 7.24
CA ALA A 205 0.93 18.56 7.98
C ALA A 205 -0.41 19.27 7.70
N PHE A 206 -1.32 18.71 6.88
CA PHE A 206 -2.61 19.35 6.56
C PHE A 206 -3.48 19.60 7.80
N GLY A 207 -3.36 18.73 8.82
CA GLY A 207 -4.10 18.86 10.07
C GLY A 207 -3.72 20.13 10.81
N ASP A 208 -2.44 20.48 10.75
CA ASP A 208 -1.92 21.71 11.33
C ASP A 208 -2.29 22.89 10.42
N ILE A 209 -2.05 22.80 9.12
CA ILE A 209 -2.22 23.94 8.21
C ILE A 209 -3.68 24.37 8.03
N LEU A 210 -4.57 23.41 7.75
CA LEU A 210 -5.94 23.70 7.30
C LEU A 210 -6.94 23.77 8.45
N GLN A 211 -6.69 23.04 9.55
CA GLN A 211 -7.47 22.92 10.80
C GLN A 211 -8.93 22.45 10.66
N GLU A 212 -9.65 22.92 9.64
CA GLU A 212 -11.02 22.58 9.31
C GLU A 212 -11.08 21.29 8.48
N GLN A 213 -11.85 20.31 8.96
CA GLN A 213 -11.99 19.00 8.31
C GLN A 213 -12.54 19.09 6.88
N GLU A 214 -13.43 20.04 6.59
CA GLU A 214 -13.98 20.26 5.24
C GLU A 214 -12.89 20.69 4.26
N LYS A 215 -12.01 21.61 4.68
CA LYS A 215 -10.90 22.10 3.87
C LYS A 215 -9.84 21.03 3.63
N ILE A 216 -9.54 20.23 4.66
CA ILE A 216 -8.68 19.04 4.53
C ILE A 216 -9.28 18.08 3.50
N THR A 217 -10.58 17.80 3.62
CA THR A 217 -11.28 16.88 2.70
C THR A 217 -11.20 17.39 1.26
N THR A 218 -11.42 18.69 1.05
CA THR A 218 -11.29 19.32 -0.27
C THR A 218 -9.87 19.21 -0.81
N ALA A 219 -8.84 19.57 -0.03
CA ALA A 219 -7.43 19.49 -0.44
C ALA A 219 -7.01 18.06 -0.84
N VAL A 220 -7.35 17.08 0.00
CA VAL A 220 -7.05 15.66 -0.24
C VAL A 220 -7.81 15.16 -1.48
N THR A 221 -9.08 15.55 -1.64
CA THR A 221 -9.88 15.19 -2.83
C THR A 221 -9.29 15.78 -4.11
N THR A 222 -8.80 17.03 -4.08
CA THR A 222 -8.07 17.62 -5.22
C THR A 222 -6.85 16.78 -5.56
N ILE A 223 -5.95 16.51 -4.60
CA ILE A 223 -4.73 15.71 -4.82
C ILE A 223 -5.06 14.34 -5.42
N ILE A 224 -6.06 13.68 -4.86
CA ILE A 224 -6.56 12.41 -5.35
C ILE A 224 -6.96 12.54 -6.84
N SER A 225 -7.82 13.50 -7.15
CA SER A 225 -8.42 13.64 -8.48
C SER A 225 -7.43 14.09 -9.57
N THR A 226 -6.40 14.86 -9.22
CA THR A 226 -5.47 15.44 -10.18
C THR A 226 -4.13 14.72 -10.25
N VAL A 227 -3.60 14.22 -9.13
CA VAL A 227 -2.28 13.56 -9.06
C VAL A 227 -2.46 12.05 -9.06
N ILE A 228 -3.16 11.49 -8.06
CA ILE A 228 -3.25 10.03 -7.89
C ILE A 228 -3.94 9.38 -9.09
N LEU A 229 -5.10 9.89 -9.53
CA LEU A 229 -5.78 9.34 -10.70
C LEU A 229 -5.03 9.51 -12.03
N THR A 230 -4.01 10.38 -12.08
CA THR A 230 -3.16 10.54 -13.26
C THR A 230 -2.14 9.40 -13.36
N TYR A 231 -1.56 8.97 -12.22
CA TYR A 231 -0.47 7.98 -12.17
C TYR A 231 -0.88 6.58 -11.70
N ALA A 232 -1.95 6.46 -10.93
CA ALA A 232 -2.45 5.24 -10.32
C ALA A 232 -3.91 5.00 -10.72
N LYS A 233 -4.18 4.92 -12.03
CA LYS A 233 -5.50 4.44 -12.47
C LYS A 233 -5.66 2.98 -12.00
N PRO A 234 -6.88 2.52 -11.71
CA PRO A 234 -7.12 1.16 -11.23
C PRO A 234 -6.44 0.08 -12.08
N LYS A 235 -6.47 0.25 -13.41
CA LYS A 235 -5.91 -0.67 -14.42
C LYS A 235 -4.42 -0.49 -14.71
N SER A 236 -3.77 0.54 -14.17
CA SER A 236 -2.36 0.80 -14.45
C SER A 236 -1.50 -0.37 -13.94
N PRO A 237 -0.63 -0.96 -14.78
CA PRO A 237 0.18 -2.11 -14.40
C PRO A 237 1.29 -1.76 -13.41
N VAL A 238 1.88 -0.57 -13.59
CA VAL A 238 2.95 -0.05 -12.73
C VAL A 238 2.48 1.26 -12.11
N VAL A 239 2.72 1.40 -10.81
CA VAL A 239 2.47 2.62 -10.04
C VAL A 239 3.80 3.05 -9.42
N LEU A 240 4.16 4.32 -9.56
CA LEU A 240 5.39 4.87 -9.00
C LEU A 240 5.39 4.73 -7.47
N ARG A 241 6.58 4.50 -6.89
CA ARG A 241 6.72 4.30 -5.44
C ARG A 241 6.30 5.54 -4.64
N SER A 242 6.65 6.72 -5.12
CA SER A 242 6.24 8.01 -4.54
C SER A 242 4.71 8.17 -4.51
N ILE A 243 3.99 7.67 -5.53
CA ILE A 243 2.53 7.69 -5.55
C ILE A 243 1.94 6.70 -4.53
N LEU A 244 2.53 5.52 -4.37
CA LEU A 244 2.11 4.58 -3.31
C LEU A 244 2.34 5.18 -1.93
N HIS A 245 3.48 5.85 -1.72
CA HIS A 245 3.76 6.58 -0.49
C HIS A 245 2.72 7.69 -0.25
N LEU A 246 2.37 8.47 -1.27
CA LEU A 246 1.32 9.49 -1.17
C LEU A 246 -0.06 8.90 -0.80
N ILE A 247 -0.48 7.80 -1.46
CA ILE A 247 -1.73 7.10 -1.14
C ILE A 247 -1.69 6.61 0.31
N LEU A 248 -0.55 6.09 0.76
CA LEU A 248 -0.35 5.58 2.12
C LEU A 248 -0.40 6.72 3.17
N SER A 249 0.31 7.83 2.95
CA SER A 249 0.30 9.00 3.84
C SER A 249 -1.10 9.61 3.97
N ILE A 250 -1.86 9.68 2.86
CA ILE A 250 -3.28 10.06 2.90
C ILE A 250 -4.08 9.05 3.73
N GLY A 251 -3.92 7.74 3.50
CA GLY A 251 -4.67 6.71 4.21
C GLY A 251 -4.44 6.70 5.73
N LYS A 252 -3.19 6.93 6.15
CA LYS A 252 -2.81 6.98 7.57
C LYS A 252 -3.48 8.13 8.32
N ARG A 253 -3.69 9.27 7.66
CA ARG A 253 -4.14 10.51 8.32
C ARG A 253 -5.57 10.92 7.97
N TYR A 254 -6.00 10.68 6.74
CA TYR A 254 -7.25 11.13 6.15
C TYR A 254 -7.92 10.04 5.28
N PRO A 255 -8.44 8.95 5.88
CA PRO A 255 -9.16 7.90 5.16
C PRO A 255 -10.58 8.36 4.74
N ILE A 256 -10.65 9.46 4.00
CA ILE A 256 -11.90 10.07 3.51
C ILE A 256 -12.52 9.21 2.41
N LYS A 257 -13.80 9.47 2.10
CA LYS A 257 -14.57 8.73 1.08
C LYS A 257 -13.84 8.65 -0.28
N ALA A 258 -13.25 9.75 -0.75
CA ALA A 258 -12.53 9.78 -2.01
C ALA A 258 -11.31 8.84 -2.03
N TRP A 259 -10.56 8.77 -0.92
CA TRP A 259 -9.41 7.86 -0.79
C TRP A 259 -9.88 6.41 -0.75
N LYS A 260 -10.89 6.11 0.08
CA LYS A 260 -11.49 4.77 0.18
C LYS A 260 -11.98 4.27 -1.17
N GLN A 261 -12.60 5.15 -1.97
CA GLN A 261 -13.12 4.80 -3.29
C GLN A 261 -12.01 4.37 -4.25
N ILE A 262 -10.87 5.06 -4.29
CA ILE A 262 -9.77 4.68 -5.19
C ILE A 262 -9.11 3.38 -4.78
N VAL A 263 -8.88 3.19 -3.48
CA VAL A 263 -8.33 1.93 -2.96
C VAL A 263 -9.28 0.78 -3.30
N LEU A 264 -10.58 1.02 -3.10
CA LEU A 264 -11.61 0.07 -3.46
C LEU A 264 -11.60 -0.24 -4.97
N ASP A 265 -11.69 0.77 -5.83
CA ASP A 265 -11.75 0.61 -7.28
C ASP A 265 -10.54 -0.19 -7.78
N THR A 266 -9.36 0.13 -7.23
CA THR A 266 -8.11 -0.59 -7.54
C THR A 266 -8.14 -2.03 -7.06
N PHE A 267 -8.65 -2.30 -5.86
CA PHE A 267 -8.74 -3.66 -5.31
C PHE A 267 -9.80 -4.54 -6.00
N THR A 268 -10.91 -3.93 -6.43
CA THR A 268 -11.96 -4.64 -7.17
C THR A 268 -11.60 -4.91 -8.62
N ASP A 269 -10.65 -4.18 -9.20
CA ASP A 269 -10.24 -4.45 -10.57
C ASP A 269 -9.47 -5.78 -10.68
N VAL A 270 -9.73 -6.55 -11.74
CA VAL A 270 -9.08 -7.87 -11.97
C VAL A 270 -7.57 -7.72 -12.12
N SER A 271 -7.11 -6.57 -12.61
CA SER A 271 -5.68 -6.25 -12.74
C SER A 271 -4.92 -6.22 -11.42
N PHE A 272 -5.60 -6.09 -10.27
CA PHE A 272 -4.94 -6.14 -8.96
C PHE A 272 -4.19 -7.45 -8.74
N PHE A 273 -4.81 -8.58 -9.12
CA PHE A 273 -4.21 -9.90 -9.01
C PHE A 273 -3.38 -10.25 -10.24
N ASN A 274 -3.79 -9.84 -11.44
CA ASN A 274 -3.03 -10.14 -12.67
C ASN A 274 -1.67 -9.42 -12.71
N ASN A 275 -1.59 -8.19 -12.19
CA ASN A 275 -0.36 -7.39 -12.16
C ASN A 275 0.37 -7.54 -10.82
N GLU A 276 0.03 -8.54 -10.01
CA GLU A 276 0.71 -8.85 -8.75
C GLU A 276 0.76 -7.70 -7.73
N LYS A 277 -0.19 -6.76 -7.77
CA LYS A 277 -0.26 -5.65 -6.81
C LYS A 277 -0.38 -6.15 -5.36
N TYR A 278 -1.02 -7.31 -5.16
CA TYR A 278 -1.14 -7.99 -3.86
C TYR A 278 0.19 -8.39 -3.22
N SER A 279 1.26 -8.52 -4.01
CA SER A 279 2.60 -8.89 -3.53
C SER A 279 3.42 -7.69 -3.05
N ILE A 280 3.01 -6.46 -3.41
CA ILE A 280 3.71 -5.22 -3.09
C ILE A 280 3.40 -4.83 -1.62
N PRO A 281 4.42 -4.63 -0.75
CA PRO A 281 4.23 -4.30 0.66
C PRO A 281 3.38 -3.04 0.89
N GLU A 282 3.59 -2.00 0.10
CA GLU A 282 2.84 -0.74 0.19
C GLU A 282 1.35 -0.96 -0.10
N TRP A 283 0.99 -1.78 -1.10
CA TRP A 283 -0.40 -2.13 -1.37
C TRP A 283 -1.02 -2.95 -0.25
N ARG A 284 -0.27 -3.87 0.35
CA ARG A 284 -0.72 -4.62 1.53
C ARG A 284 -1.09 -3.67 2.67
N GLU A 285 -0.24 -2.69 2.97
CA GLU A 285 -0.49 -1.70 4.02
C GLU A 285 -1.69 -0.79 3.68
N ILE A 286 -1.79 -0.31 2.44
CA ILE A 286 -2.91 0.51 1.95
C ILE A 286 -4.24 -0.22 2.10
N ILE A 287 -4.32 -1.48 1.66
CA ILE A 287 -5.54 -2.30 1.76
C ILE A 287 -5.86 -2.60 3.22
N GLY A 288 -4.86 -2.86 4.06
CA GLY A 288 -5.02 -3.05 5.51
C GLY A 288 -5.61 -1.82 6.20
N LEU A 289 -5.12 -0.62 5.88
CA LEU A 289 -5.69 0.64 6.38
C LEU A 289 -7.13 0.84 5.90
N TRP A 290 -7.39 0.53 4.63
CA TRP A 290 -8.72 0.68 4.04
C TRP A 290 -9.74 -0.22 4.74
N ILE A 291 -9.46 -1.51 4.85
CA ILE A 291 -10.39 -2.46 5.48
C ILE A 291 -10.54 -2.20 6.99
N GLY A 292 -9.49 -1.68 7.65
CA GLY A 292 -9.58 -1.21 9.03
C GLY A 292 -10.47 0.02 9.22
N SER A 293 -10.50 0.90 8.21
CA SER A 293 -11.31 2.12 8.22
C SER A 293 -12.75 1.94 7.75
N ASP A 294 -13.08 0.81 7.10
CA ASP A 294 -14.37 0.51 6.49
C ASP A 294 -14.91 -0.85 6.96
N LYS A 295 -15.49 -0.85 8.17
CA LYS A 295 -15.85 -2.08 8.90
C LYS A 295 -17.00 -2.89 8.27
N GLU A 296 -17.83 -2.26 7.44
CA GLU A 296 -18.98 -2.90 6.81
C GLU A 296 -18.57 -3.64 5.53
N ARG A 297 -17.43 -3.26 4.94
CA ARG A 297 -16.98 -3.74 3.63
C ARG A 297 -16.75 -5.24 3.57
N MET A 298 -16.24 -5.85 4.65
CA MET A 298 -16.10 -7.30 4.72
C MET A 298 -17.47 -7.98 4.64
N GLY A 299 -18.45 -7.48 5.41
CA GLY A 299 -19.83 -8.00 5.38
C GLY A 299 -20.46 -7.89 3.99
N GLU A 300 -20.26 -6.78 3.28
CA GLU A 300 -20.72 -6.63 1.89
C GLU A 300 -20.10 -7.65 0.93
N LEU A 301 -18.82 -7.99 1.09
CA LEU A 301 -18.16 -9.03 0.28
C LEU A 301 -18.67 -10.42 0.65
N VAL A 302 -18.86 -10.69 1.95
CA VAL A 302 -19.42 -11.96 2.44
C VAL A 302 -20.84 -12.16 1.92
N ASN A 303 -21.65 -11.11 1.86
CA ASN A 303 -22.98 -11.14 1.26
C ASN A 303 -23.01 -11.56 -0.22
N LYS A 304 -21.88 -11.41 -0.93
CA LYS A 304 -21.72 -11.83 -2.33
C LYS A 304 -21.27 -13.28 -2.48
N ILE A 305 -21.00 -14.00 -1.38
CA ILE A 305 -20.84 -15.46 -1.39
C ILE A 305 -22.22 -16.07 -1.61
N ILE A 306 -22.47 -16.47 -2.85
CA ILE A 306 -23.71 -17.05 -3.34
C ILE A 306 -23.36 -18.32 -4.13
N PRO A 307 -24.22 -19.37 -4.12
CA PRO A 307 -24.02 -20.57 -4.93
C PRO A 307 -23.73 -20.26 -6.41
N PRO A 308 -22.67 -20.87 -7.00
CA PRO A 308 -22.12 -20.51 -8.31
C PRO A 308 -23.03 -20.86 -9.50
N VAL A 309 -23.99 -21.76 -9.34
CA VAL A 309 -25.00 -22.07 -10.34
C VAL A 309 -26.37 -21.85 -9.71
N GLN A 310 -27.11 -20.83 -10.19
CA GLN A 310 -28.50 -20.63 -9.80
C GLN A 310 -29.38 -21.24 -10.89
N SER A 311 -30.02 -22.37 -10.59
CA SER A 311 -30.97 -23.03 -11.49
C SER A 311 -32.22 -22.17 -11.68
N SER A 312 -32.20 -21.16 -12.55
CA SER A 312 -33.41 -20.53 -13.06
C SER A 312 -33.66 -21.02 -14.48
N ALA A 313 -34.80 -21.68 -14.70
CA ALA A 313 -35.21 -22.21 -16.00
C ALA A 313 -35.46 -21.13 -17.08
N ALA A 314 -35.22 -19.85 -16.76
CA ALA A 314 -35.47 -18.70 -17.61
C ALA A 314 -34.24 -18.17 -18.37
N ASN A 315 -33.01 -18.61 -18.02
CA ASN A 315 -31.78 -18.10 -18.65
C ASN A 315 -31.18 -19.11 -19.64
N ILE A 316 -31.78 -19.17 -20.83
CA ILE A 316 -31.39 -20.05 -21.96
C ILE A 316 -30.11 -19.56 -22.70
N PHE A 317 -29.41 -18.54 -22.20
CA PHE A 317 -28.17 -18.03 -22.78
C PHE A 317 -26.94 -18.51 -21.98
N ILE A 318 -26.42 -19.67 -22.39
CA ILE A 318 -25.26 -20.40 -21.81
C ILE A 318 -23.91 -19.64 -21.94
N TRP A 319 -23.89 -18.46 -22.55
CA TRP A 319 -22.65 -17.71 -22.84
C TRP A 319 -22.04 -16.95 -21.64
N ASN A 320 -22.75 -16.83 -20.51
CA ASN A 320 -22.31 -16.03 -19.35
C ASN A 320 -21.95 -16.85 -18.10
N GLU A 321 -22.15 -18.17 -18.11
CA GLU A 321 -21.99 -19.02 -16.91
C GLU A 321 -20.52 -19.08 -16.44
N SER A 322 -19.57 -19.27 -17.36
CA SER A 322 -18.14 -19.28 -17.01
C SER A 322 -17.65 -17.94 -16.47
N SER A 323 -18.09 -16.82 -17.07
CA SER A 323 -17.75 -15.47 -16.59
C SER A 323 -18.33 -15.20 -15.20
N GLU A 324 -19.54 -15.68 -14.93
CA GLU A 324 -20.17 -15.52 -13.63
C GLU A 324 -19.47 -16.35 -12.55
N VAL A 325 -19.04 -17.57 -12.87
CA VAL A 325 -18.23 -18.41 -11.97
C VAL A 325 -16.89 -17.74 -11.67
N GLU A 326 -16.22 -17.17 -12.68
CA GLU A 326 -14.98 -16.41 -12.49
C GLU A 326 -15.16 -15.20 -11.56
N ASP A 327 -16.20 -14.40 -11.77
CA ASP A 327 -16.49 -13.23 -10.93
C ASP A 327 -16.76 -13.62 -9.47
N ARG A 328 -17.52 -14.70 -9.27
CA ARG A 328 -17.84 -15.24 -7.94
C ARG A 328 -16.60 -15.85 -7.27
N ALA A 329 -15.77 -16.58 -8.01
CA ALA A 329 -14.49 -17.08 -7.54
C ALA A 329 -13.55 -15.92 -7.14
N MET A 330 -13.57 -14.83 -7.90
CA MET A 330 -12.78 -13.63 -7.60
C MET A 330 -13.23 -12.93 -6.30
N VAL A 331 -14.51 -13.03 -5.91
CA VAL A 331 -14.97 -12.57 -4.59
C VAL A 331 -14.28 -13.37 -3.47
N LEU A 332 -14.26 -14.71 -3.58
CA LEU A 332 -13.60 -15.58 -2.61
C LEU A 332 -12.10 -15.32 -2.51
N ARG A 333 -11.44 -15.05 -3.64
CA ARG A 333 -10.03 -14.66 -3.66
C ARG A 333 -9.77 -13.36 -2.91
N ARG A 334 -10.62 -12.33 -3.13
CA ARG A 334 -10.53 -11.06 -2.40
C ARG A 334 -10.74 -11.25 -0.91
N ILE A 335 -11.71 -12.07 -0.51
CA ILE A 335 -11.95 -12.42 0.91
C ILE A 335 -10.72 -13.11 1.51
N SER A 336 -10.15 -14.09 0.81
CA SER A 336 -8.92 -14.79 1.23
C SER A 336 -7.76 -13.82 1.44
N TYR A 337 -7.55 -12.90 0.50
CA TYR A 337 -6.51 -11.87 0.62
C TYR A 337 -6.74 -10.96 1.82
N LEU A 338 -7.96 -10.44 2.01
CA LEU A 338 -8.27 -9.56 3.14
C LEU A 338 -8.06 -10.25 4.48
N ILE A 339 -8.49 -11.50 4.63
CA ILE A 339 -8.21 -12.31 5.82
C ILE A 339 -6.70 -12.41 6.04
N LEU A 340 -5.95 -12.79 5.00
CA LEU A 340 -4.52 -13.05 5.08
C LEU A 340 -3.68 -11.82 5.44
N ILE A 341 -4.05 -10.62 5.02
CA ILE A 341 -3.28 -9.41 5.33
C ILE A 341 -3.68 -8.75 6.64
N SER A 342 -4.79 -9.18 7.24
CA SER A 342 -5.33 -8.60 8.48
C SER A 342 -4.69 -9.25 9.71
N PRO A 343 -4.71 -8.56 10.87
CA PRO A 343 -4.28 -9.16 12.13
C PRO A 343 -5.05 -10.43 12.47
N LYS A 344 -4.46 -11.28 13.32
CA LYS A 344 -5.12 -12.49 13.82
C LYS A 344 -6.47 -12.13 14.46
N ASP A 345 -7.50 -12.93 14.15
CA ASP A 345 -8.85 -12.81 14.70
C ASP A 345 -9.58 -11.48 14.35
N PHE A 346 -9.06 -10.69 13.40
CA PHE A 346 -9.65 -9.39 13.03
C PHE A 346 -11.10 -9.51 12.51
N PHE A 347 -11.43 -10.59 11.79
CA PHE A 347 -12.76 -10.84 11.21
C PHE A 347 -13.59 -11.88 11.97
N VAL A 348 -13.35 -12.10 13.27
CA VAL A 348 -14.15 -13.06 14.08
C VAL A 348 -15.65 -12.81 14.00
N LYS A 349 -16.09 -11.54 13.92
CA LYS A 349 -17.52 -11.19 13.79
C LYS A 349 -18.15 -11.65 12.46
N ASN A 350 -17.35 -11.86 11.42
CA ASN A 350 -17.82 -12.29 10.11
C ASN A 350 -17.65 -13.80 9.90
N LEU A 351 -16.97 -14.51 10.80
CA LEU A 351 -16.58 -15.91 10.61
C LEU A 351 -17.78 -16.82 10.37
N ASP A 352 -18.79 -16.76 11.24
CA ASP A 352 -19.98 -17.61 11.17
C ASP A 352 -20.72 -17.41 9.84
N GLU A 353 -20.80 -16.17 9.36
CA GLU A 353 -21.45 -15.84 8.09
C GLU A 353 -20.62 -16.31 6.88
N ILE A 354 -19.29 -16.14 6.92
CA ILE A 354 -18.38 -16.67 5.90
C ILE A 354 -18.58 -18.18 5.77
N ILE A 355 -18.52 -18.90 6.88
CA ILE A 355 -18.64 -20.36 6.89
C ILE A 355 -20.05 -20.81 6.49
N GLY A 356 -21.10 -20.18 7.01
CA GLY A 356 -22.48 -20.52 6.67
C GLY A 356 -22.79 -20.36 5.18
N ARG A 357 -22.28 -19.29 4.55
CA ARG A 357 -22.43 -19.06 3.11
C ARG A 357 -21.59 -20.00 2.27
N LEU A 358 -20.34 -20.26 2.66
CA LEU A 358 -19.50 -21.26 2.00
C LEU A 358 -20.14 -22.65 2.08
N SER A 359 -20.65 -23.05 3.24
CA SER A 359 -21.37 -24.32 3.41
C SER A 359 -22.56 -24.44 2.47
N THR A 360 -23.37 -23.38 2.38
CA THR A 360 -24.53 -23.34 1.47
C THR A 360 -24.10 -23.46 0.00
N ALA A 361 -23.05 -22.73 -0.40
CA ALA A 361 -22.54 -22.76 -1.78
C ALA A 361 -21.91 -24.12 -2.15
N LEU A 362 -21.12 -24.70 -1.24
CA LEU A 362 -20.41 -25.97 -1.47
C LEU A 362 -21.37 -27.17 -1.50
N ASN A 363 -22.49 -27.11 -0.78
CA ASN A 363 -23.53 -28.14 -0.80
C ASN A 363 -24.41 -28.12 -2.08
N SER A 364 -24.17 -27.18 -3.01
CA SER A 364 -24.87 -27.08 -4.29
C SER A 364 -24.02 -27.65 -5.44
N SER A 365 -24.55 -27.65 -6.67
CA SER A 365 -23.72 -27.93 -7.85
C SER A 365 -22.66 -26.84 -7.99
N CYS A 366 -21.43 -27.16 -7.60
CA CYS A 366 -20.35 -26.20 -7.42
C CYS A 366 -19.16 -26.53 -8.36
N PRO A 367 -18.86 -25.66 -9.35
CA PRO A 367 -17.73 -25.85 -10.26
C PRO A 367 -16.38 -25.93 -9.55
N ALA A 368 -15.42 -26.60 -10.19
CA ALA A 368 -14.09 -26.84 -9.61
C ALA A 368 -13.35 -25.54 -9.25
N LEU A 369 -13.45 -24.51 -10.10
CA LEU A 369 -12.87 -23.19 -9.85
C LEU A 369 -13.38 -22.56 -8.54
N TYR A 370 -14.68 -22.59 -8.29
CA TYR A 370 -15.28 -22.02 -7.08
C TYR A 370 -14.91 -22.84 -5.84
N LYS A 371 -14.94 -24.18 -5.94
CA LYS A 371 -14.48 -25.08 -4.86
C LYS A 371 -13.01 -24.76 -4.51
N ARG A 372 -12.15 -24.60 -5.53
CA ARG A 372 -10.72 -24.28 -5.35
C ARG A 372 -10.54 -23.01 -4.53
N GLU A 373 -11.21 -21.91 -4.90
CA GLU A 373 -11.11 -20.66 -4.14
C GLU A 373 -11.73 -20.76 -2.74
N SER A 374 -12.76 -21.61 -2.55
CA SER A 374 -13.30 -21.87 -1.21
C SER A 374 -12.27 -22.57 -0.31
N LEU A 375 -11.48 -23.50 -0.85
CA LEU A 375 -10.36 -24.10 -0.13
C LEU A 375 -9.26 -23.08 0.18
N THR A 376 -9.01 -22.11 -0.72
CA THR A 376 -8.12 -20.97 -0.46
C THR A 376 -8.61 -20.13 0.72
N VAL A 377 -9.93 -19.92 0.85
CA VAL A 377 -10.51 -19.25 2.02
C VAL A 377 -10.25 -20.06 3.29
N PHE A 378 -10.47 -21.37 3.30
CA PHE A 378 -10.16 -22.22 4.47
C PHE A 378 -8.68 -22.16 4.85
N ARG A 379 -7.77 -22.13 3.87
CA ARG A 379 -6.33 -21.92 4.14
C ARG A 379 -6.07 -20.57 4.79
N ALA A 380 -6.67 -19.49 4.30
CA ALA A 380 -6.53 -18.17 4.92
C ALA A 380 -7.07 -18.15 6.35
N LEU A 381 -8.23 -18.75 6.58
CA LEU A 381 -8.84 -18.86 7.92
C LEU A 381 -7.93 -19.62 8.88
N SER A 382 -7.37 -20.75 8.47
CA SER A 382 -6.48 -21.56 9.31
C SER A 382 -5.20 -20.84 9.73
N LEU A 383 -4.74 -19.83 9.00
CA LEU A 383 -3.55 -19.02 9.35
C LEU A 383 -3.87 -17.81 10.23
N ARG A 384 -5.10 -17.29 10.14
CA ARG A 384 -5.48 -15.99 10.72
C ARG A 384 -6.49 -16.06 11.83
N PHE A 385 -7.03 -17.24 12.13
CA PHE A 385 -7.95 -17.44 13.24
C PHE A 385 -7.34 -18.35 14.30
N SER A 386 -7.63 -18.06 15.56
CA SER A 386 -7.29 -18.93 16.67
C SER A 386 -8.13 -20.21 16.63
N GLU A 387 -7.53 -21.33 17.03
CA GLU A 387 -8.15 -22.67 16.97
C GLU A 387 -9.53 -22.72 17.63
N GLY A 388 -9.70 -22.07 18.78
CA GLY A 388 -10.99 -22.01 19.49
C GLY A 388 -12.13 -21.42 18.66
N HIS A 389 -11.85 -20.50 17.73
CA HIS A 389 -12.86 -19.96 16.82
C HIS A 389 -13.18 -20.90 15.65
N LEU A 390 -12.23 -21.76 15.25
CA LEU A 390 -12.39 -22.67 14.12
C LEU A 390 -13.03 -24.01 14.51
N LEU A 391 -13.03 -24.35 15.80
CA LEU A 391 -13.52 -25.62 16.35
C LEU A 391 -14.87 -26.10 15.76
N PRO A 392 -15.92 -25.26 15.65
CA PRO A 392 -17.23 -25.72 15.16
C PRO A 392 -17.25 -26.06 13.66
N TYR A 393 -16.21 -25.69 12.92
CA TYR A 393 -16.23 -25.63 11.45
C TYR A 393 -15.38 -26.72 10.78
N TRP A 394 -14.59 -27.47 11.53
CA TRP A 394 -13.70 -28.49 10.97
C TRP A 394 -14.42 -29.58 10.20
N SER A 395 -15.62 -29.99 10.65
CA SER A 395 -16.44 -30.98 9.95
C SER A 395 -16.72 -30.59 8.50
N LEU A 396 -17.02 -29.31 8.24
CA LEU A 396 -17.25 -28.80 6.89
C LEU A 396 -15.97 -28.89 6.03
N VAL A 397 -14.84 -28.46 6.59
CA VAL A 397 -13.55 -28.47 5.88
C VAL A 397 -13.13 -29.91 5.53
N ILE A 398 -13.25 -30.82 6.50
CA ILE A 398 -12.94 -32.25 6.35
C ILE A 398 -13.86 -32.88 5.31
N GLN A 399 -15.16 -32.63 5.37
CA GLN A 399 -16.13 -33.15 4.39
C GLN A 399 -15.75 -32.73 2.96
N ASN A 400 -15.39 -31.47 2.74
CA ASN A 400 -14.99 -30.96 1.43
C ASN A 400 -13.69 -31.62 0.93
N LEU A 401 -12.70 -31.82 1.81
CA LEU A 401 -11.47 -32.55 1.45
C LEU A 401 -11.78 -34.01 1.08
N VAL A 402 -12.61 -34.69 1.87
CA VAL A 402 -13.03 -36.07 1.59
C VAL A 402 -13.74 -36.17 0.24
N GLU A 403 -14.64 -35.24 -0.07
CA GLU A 403 -15.35 -35.20 -1.34
C GLU A 403 -14.39 -35.05 -2.53
N VAL A 404 -13.46 -34.10 -2.47
CA VAL A 404 -12.49 -33.87 -3.56
C VAL A 404 -11.59 -35.09 -3.79
N PHE A 405 -11.04 -35.69 -2.73
CA PHE A 405 -10.18 -36.85 -2.88
C PHE A 405 -10.95 -38.11 -3.30
N SER A 406 -12.19 -38.29 -2.82
CA SER A 406 -13.04 -39.41 -3.21
C SER A 406 -13.46 -39.31 -4.69
N ASP A 407 -13.78 -38.10 -5.17
CA ASP A 407 -14.05 -37.86 -6.58
C ASP A 407 -12.83 -38.23 -7.46
N ALA A 408 -11.64 -37.76 -7.08
CA ALA A 408 -10.40 -38.12 -7.77
C ALA A 408 -10.14 -39.65 -7.77
N LEU A 409 -10.48 -40.34 -6.68
CA LEU A 409 -10.40 -41.79 -6.57
C LEU A 409 -11.43 -42.54 -7.42
N SER A 410 -12.60 -41.94 -7.68
CA SER A 410 -13.66 -42.56 -8.50
C SER A 410 -13.31 -42.65 -10.00
N LYS A 411 -12.42 -41.78 -10.49
CA LYS A 411 -12.06 -41.68 -11.93
C LYS A 411 -11.31 -42.93 -12.42
N ASN A 412 -11.69 -43.54 -13.53
CA ASN A 412 -10.95 -44.71 -14.06
C ASN A 412 -9.57 -44.34 -14.60
N ALA A 413 -8.66 -45.30 -14.84
CA ALA A 413 -7.28 -45.05 -15.27
C ALA A 413 -7.15 -44.08 -16.48
N LYS A 414 -8.05 -44.20 -17.48
CA LYS A 414 -8.09 -43.28 -18.64
C LYS A 414 -8.53 -41.85 -18.28
N GLN A 415 -9.48 -41.71 -17.37
CA GLN A 415 -9.96 -40.40 -16.89
C GLN A 415 -8.93 -39.76 -15.94
N PHE A 416 -8.25 -40.59 -15.15
CA PHE A 416 -7.23 -40.17 -14.20
C PHE A 416 -5.97 -39.61 -14.89
N SER A 417 -5.66 -40.07 -16.10
CA SER A 417 -4.60 -39.48 -16.94
C SER A 417 -5.01 -38.21 -17.70
N GLY A 418 -6.31 -37.94 -17.83
CA GLY A 418 -6.88 -36.86 -18.65
C GLY A 418 -7.78 -35.92 -17.86
N ILE A 419 -7.47 -35.68 -16.58
CA ILE A 419 -8.20 -34.75 -15.72
C ILE A 419 -8.10 -33.33 -16.28
N GLU A 420 -9.22 -32.62 -16.31
CA GLU A 420 -9.29 -31.25 -16.79
C GLU A 420 -8.46 -30.29 -15.92
N ALA A 421 -8.00 -29.18 -16.49
CA ALA A 421 -7.09 -28.26 -15.80
C ALA A 421 -7.68 -27.69 -14.49
N ASP A 422 -8.98 -27.36 -14.47
CA ASP A 422 -9.64 -26.82 -13.28
C ASP A 422 -9.82 -27.86 -12.17
N GLU A 423 -10.17 -29.09 -12.54
CA GLU A 423 -10.26 -30.21 -11.60
C GLU A 423 -8.88 -30.56 -11.03
N LEU A 424 -7.84 -30.51 -11.86
CA LEU A 424 -6.47 -30.75 -11.44
C LEU A 424 -5.98 -29.64 -10.49
N ALA A 425 -6.34 -28.38 -10.75
CA ALA A 425 -6.08 -27.26 -9.85
C ALA A 425 -6.86 -27.40 -8.52
N LEU A 426 -8.08 -27.94 -8.55
CA LEU A 426 -8.85 -28.26 -7.35
C LEU A 426 -8.15 -29.34 -6.51
N ILE A 427 -7.69 -30.44 -7.13
CA ILE A 427 -6.93 -31.49 -6.44
C ILE A 427 -5.66 -30.92 -5.80
N LEU A 428 -4.91 -30.08 -6.54
CA LEU A 428 -3.73 -29.41 -6.00
C LEU A 428 -4.06 -28.54 -4.79
N SER A 429 -5.13 -27.72 -4.87
CA SER A 429 -5.57 -26.88 -3.75
C SER A 429 -5.98 -27.70 -2.52
N ALA A 430 -6.67 -28.83 -2.72
CA ALA A 430 -7.01 -29.75 -1.64
C ALA A 430 -5.77 -30.39 -1.00
N CYS A 431 -4.76 -30.78 -1.80
CA CYS A 431 -3.48 -31.27 -1.29
C CYS A 431 -2.77 -30.22 -0.42
N LYS A 432 -2.73 -28.97 -0.89
CA LYS A 432 -2.12 -27.86 -0.14
C LYS A 432 -2.86 -27.54 1.16
N LEU A 433 -4.20 -27.53 1.14
CA LEU A 433 -4.99 -27.32 2.35
C LEU A 433 -4.76 -28.45 3.35
N LEU A 434 -4.82 -29.71 2.91
CA LEU A 434 -4.56 -30.86 3.78
C LEU A 434 -3.17 -30.80 4.41
N ASP A 435 -2.13 -30.58 3.61
CA ASP A 435 -0.74 -30.47 4.09
C ASP A 435 -0.58 -29.32 5.09
N GLN A 436 -1.19 -28.16 4.81
CA GLN A 436 -1.16 -27.02 5.73
C GLN A 436 -1.86 -27.34 7.06
N LEU A 437 -3.02 -28.00 7.04
CA LEU A 437 -3.73 -28.36 8.27
C LEU A 437 -2.96 -29.40 9.10
N LEU A 438 -2.35 -30.39 8.44
CA LEU A 438 -1.48 -31.39 9.07
C LEU A 438 -0.17 -30.77 9.60
N LEU A 439 0.33 -29.73 8.94
CA LEU A 439 1.51 -28.98 9.38
C LEU A 439 1.20 -28.11 10.61
N ILE A 440 0.03 -27.46 10.66
CA ILE A 440 -0.38 -26.60 11.79
C ILE A 440 -0.79 -27.45 13.01
N GLN A 441 -1.31 -28.66 12.79
CA GLN A 441 -1.67 -29.63 13.84
C GLN A 441 -2.78 -29.17 14.80
N PHE A 442 -3.90 -28.64 14.29
CA PHE A 442 -5.09 -28.43 15.11
C PHE A 442 -5.60 -29.75 15.70
N ASP A 443 -6.05 -29.75 16.95
CA ASP A 443 -6.43 -30.95 17.70
C ASP A 443 -7.54 -31.74 17.00
N GLU A 444 -8.63 -31.07 16.58
CA GLU A 444 -9.76 -31.70 15.87
C GLU A 444 -9.36 -32.27 14.50
N VAL A 445 -8.44 -31.59 13.79
CA VAL A 445 -7.90 -32.09 12.52
C VAL A 445 -7.03 -33.32 12.77
N ASN A 446 -6.21 -33.30 13.82
CA ASN A 446 -5.38 -34.44 14.20
C ASN A 446 -6.22 -35.67 14.55
N LEU A 447 -7.38 -35.49 15.22
CA LEU A 447 -8.31 -36.58 15.52
C LEU A 447 -8.89 -37.24 14.25
N THR A 448 -8.99 -36.50 13.16
CA THR A 448 -9.57 -36.97 11.89
C THR A 448 -8.52 -37.25 10.80
N SER A 449 -7.24 -36.99 11.08
CA SER A 449 -6.10 -37.18 10.15
C SER A 449 -6.00 -38.58 9.55
N TRP A 450 -6.46 -39.61 10.27
CA TRP A 450 -6.46 -41.01 9.82
C TRP A 450 -7.31 -41.25 8.55
N LEU A 451 -8.30 -40.39 8.28
CA LEU A 451 -9.07 -40.42 7.04
C LEU A 451 -8.18 -40.16 5.82
N PHE A 452 -7.18 -39.30 5.98
CA PHE A 452 -6.35 -38.81 4.90
C PHE A 452 -5.01 -39.53 4.81
N VAL A 453 -4.35 -39.79 5.93
CA VAL A 453 -3.00 -40.40 5.98
C VAL A 453 -2.94 -41.56 6.98
N SER A 454 -2.27 -42.65 6.61
CA SER A 454 -2.03 -43.76 7.54
C SER A 454 -0.88 -43.45 8.49
N ARG A 455 -1.09 -43.68 9.79
CA ARG A 455 -0.04 -43.55 10.81
C ARG A 455 0.85 -44.79 10.80
N GLY A 456 1.83 -44.83 9.92
CA GLY A 456 3.11 -45.54 10.09
C GLY A 456 3.14 -46.99 10.61
N SER A 457 2.09 -47.80 10.49
CA SER A 457 2.22 -49.24 10.73
C SER A 457 2.73 -49.91 9.46
N VAL A 458 4.05 -50.01 9.34
CA VAL A 458 4.79 -50.79 8.34
C VAL A 458 4.41 -52.29 8.37
N ALA A 459 3.59 -52.73 9.34
CA ALA A 459 3.29 -54.15 9.57
C ALA A 459 2.12 -54.72 8.74
N ASN A 460 1.30 -53.91 8.07
CA ASN A 460 0.15 -54.41 7.28
C ASN A 460 0.07 -53.72 5.91
N GLU A 461 0.82 -54.22 4.93
CA GLU A 461 0.88 -53.67 3.56
C GLU A 461 -0.43 -53.85 2.77
N ASP A 462 -1.35 -54.72 3.20
CA ASP A 462 -2.49 -55.14 2.37
C ASP A 462 -3.77 -54.27 2.47
N SER A 463 -3.82 -53.21 3.28
CA SER A 463 -5.02 -52.36 3.33
C SER A 463 -4.79 -50.95 3.92
N SER A 464 -3.98 -50.12 3.27
CA SER A 464 -4.02 -48.68 3.53
C SER A 464 -5.39 -48.11 3.16
N SER A 465 -6.24 -47.87 4.15
CA SER A 465 -7.61 -47.37 3.99
C SER A 465 -7.69 -45.85 3.82
N SER A 466 -6.60 -45.11 4.02
CA SER A 466 -6.62 -43.65 3.93
C SER A 466 -6.80 -43.17 2.47
N LEU A 467 -7.32 -41.95 2.29
CA LEU A 467 -7.59 -41.41 0.95
C LEU A 467 -6.30 -41.11 0.17
N ILE A 468 -5.27 -40.57 0.84
CA ILE A 468 -4.02 -40.20 0.17
C ILE A 468 -3.21 -41.43 -0.21
N ASP A 469 -3.18 -42.47 0.62
CA ASP A 469 -2.46 -43.70 0.28
C ASP A 469 -3.11 -44.41 -0.93
N ARG A 470 -4.44 -44.42 -1.01
CA ARG A 470 -5.17 -44.95 -2.18
C ARG A 470 -4.85 -44.14 -3.44
N LEU A 471 -4.71 -42.81 -3.32
CA LEU A 471 -4.25 -41.96 -4.43
C LEU A 471 -2.77 -42.22 -4.79
N ALA A 472 -1.92 -42.51 -3.81
CA ALA A 472 -0.52 -42.88 -4.03
C ALA A 472 -0.42 -44.18 -4.85
N LEU A 473 -1.19 -45.21 -4.50
CA LEU A 473 -1.25 -46.49 -5.23
C LEU A 473 -1.72 -46.28 -6.68
N LYS A 474 -2.81 -45.54 -6.86
CA LYS A 474 -3.41 -45.30 -8.18
C LYS A 474 -2.51 -44.44 -9.07
N SER A 475 -1.95 -43.36 -8.54
CA SER A 475 -0.98 -42.51 -9.26
C SER A 475 0.35 -43.21 -9.49
N GLY A 476 0.70 -44.19 -8.64
CA GLY A 476 1.89 -45.02 -8.75
C GLY A 476 2.06 -45.72 -10.10
N SER A 477 0.95 -46.20 -10.66
CA SER A 477 0.89 -46.91 -11.93
C SER A 477 0.96 -46.02 -13.19
N LEU A 478 0.91 -44.69 -13.05
CA LEU A 478 0.95 -43.78 -14.19
C LEU A 478 2.39 -43.62 -14.71
N LEU A 479 2.56 -43.84 -16.02
CA LEU A 479 3.81 -43.52 -16.73
C LEU A 479 3.68 -42.12 -17.33
N THR A 480 4.53 -41.18 -16.88
CA THR A 480 4.57 -39.81 -17.40
C THR A 480 5.97 -39.41 -17.82
N LYS A 481 6.06 -38.49 -18.78
CA LYS A 481 7.34 -37.92 -19.24
C LYS A 481 7.87 -36.81 -18.34
N ASP A 482 6.98 -36.13 -17.62
CA ASP A 482 7.34 -35.09 -16.66
C ASP A 482 7.71 -35.69 -15.30
N ASP A 483 8.74 -35.14 -14.67
CA ASP A 483 9.16 -35.55 -13.33
C ASP A 483 8.13 -35.16 -12.26
N PRO A 484 7.94 -36.00 -11.23
CA PRO A 484 7.10 -35.66 -10.09
C PRO A 484 7.73 -34.54 -9.26
N VAL A 485 6.86 -33.67 -8.71
CA VAL A 485 7.25 -32.58 -7.82
C VAL A 485 8.05 -33.16 -6.65
N ASN A 486 9.22 -32.59 -6.40
CA ASN A 486 10.04 -33.00 -5.27
C ASN A 486 9.40 -32.54 -3.97
N VAL A 487 9.27 -33.47 -3.02
CA VAL A 487 8.85 -33.20 -1.65
C VAL A 487 10.02 -33.52 -0.73
N ALA A 488 10.23 -32.70 0.29
CA ALA A 488 11.27 -32.88 1.28
C ALA A 488 10.65 -32.93 2.67
N GLY A 489 11.11 -33.87 3.50
CA GLY A 489 10.76 -33.95 4.90
C GLY A 489 11.38 -32.82 5.74
N PRO A 490 11.06 -32.77 7.04
CA PRO A 490 11.65 -31.81 7.96
C PRO A 490 13.18 -31.98 8.02
N ARG A 491 13.90 -30.86 8.17
CA ARG A 491 15.35 -30.84 8.35
C ARG A 491 15.69 -30.44 9.78
N GLU A 492 16.79 -30.95 10.31
CA GLU A 492 17.27 -30.56 11.63
C GLU A 492 17.50 -29.05 11.70
N ASN A 493 17.01 -28.42 12.77
CA ASN A 493 17.11 -26.97 13.05
C ASN A 493 16.40 -26.03 12.06
N GLU A 494 15.54 -26.53 11.17
CA GLU A 494 14.71 -25.70 10.29
C GLU A 494 13.22 -25.86 10.61
N LYS A 495 12.45 -24.77 10.49
CA LYS A 495 10.99 -24.84 10.54
C LYS A 495 10.45 -25.61 9.34
N SER A 496 9.45 -26.46 9.57
CA SER A 496 8.89 -27.27 8.49
C SER A 496 8.01 -26.43 7.57
N LYS A 497 8.30 -26.48 6.27
CA LYS A 497 7.55 -25.79 5.21
C LYS A 497 6.47 -26.69 4.61
N PRO A 498 5.45 -26.12 3.94
CA PRO A 498 4.54 -26.89 3.09
C PRO A 498 5.31 -27.71 2.04
N LEU A 499 4.90 -28.95 1.81
CA LEU A 499 5.53 -29.87 0.85
C LEU A 499 5.38 -29.42 -0.60
N LEU A 500 4.30 -28.72 -0.89
CA LEU A 500 3.98 -28.18 -2.22
C LEU A 500 4.29 -26.68 -2.31
N TYR A 501 5.19 -26.17 -1.46
CA TYR A 501 5.59 -24.77 -1.45
C TYR A 501 6.08 -24.30 -2.82
N GLY A 502 5.47 -23.25 -3.35
CA GLY A 502 5.81 -22.67 -4.65
C GLY A 502 5.29 -23.46 -5.86
N VAL A 503 4.55 -24.55 -5.64
CA VAL A 503 3.90 -25.31 -6.72
C VAL A 503 2.60 -24.61 -7.09
N SER A 504 2.59 -24.02 -8.26
CA SER A 504 1.53 -23.14 -8.73
C SER A 504 0.51 -23.88 -9.61
N GLN A 505 1.02 -24.77 -10.46
CA GLN A 505 0.24 -25.61 -11.36
C GLN A 505 0.90 -26.98 -11.49
N VAL A 506 0.09 -28.00 -11.74
CA VAL A 506 0.56 -29.33 -12.13
C VAL A 506 -0.04 -29.68 -13.50
N LYS A 507 0.68 -30.46 -14.31
CA LYS A 507 0.24 -30.84 -15.66
C LYS A 507 -0.62 -32.11 -15.66
N ASN A 508 -0.39 -32.97 -14.68
CA ASN A 508 -1.13 -34.21 -14.47
C ASN A 508 -1.05 -34.64 -13.00
N VAL A 509 -1.87 -35.61 -12.60
CA VAL A 509 -1.90 -36.12 -11.23
C VAL A 509 -0.60 -36.84 -10.83
N ALA A 510 0.14 -37.42 -11.79
CA ALA A 510 1.41 -38.07 -11.50
C ALA A 510 2.48 -37.09 -10.99
N ASN A 511 2.37 -35.79 -11.30
CA ASN A 511 3.22 -34.77 -10.69
C ASN A 511 3.12 -34.76 -9.15
N LEU A 512 1.98 -35.18 -8.58
CA LEU A 512 1.72 -35.26 -7.14
C LEU A 512 2.07 -36.63 -6.53
N LYS A 513 2.58 -37.59 -7.31
CA LYS A 513 2.87 -38.96 -6.85
C LYS A 513 3.80 -39.00 -5.62
N LYS A 514 4.87 -38.19 -5.64
CA LYS A 514 5.81 -38.09 -4.51
C LYS A 514 5.15 -37.49 -3.26
N PHE A 515 4.27 -36.50 -3.43
CA PHE A 515 3.48 -35.94 -2.35
C PHE A 515 2.57 -37.00 -1.72
N PHE A 516 1.76 -37.69 -2.53
CA PHE A 516 0.85 -38.72 -2.02
C PHE A 516 1.60 -39.85 -1.30
N GLY A 517 2.72 -40.34 -1.86
CA GLY A 517 3.49 -41.42 -1.25
C GLY A 517 4.26 -41.04 0.01
N SER A 518 4.55 -39.76 0.22
CA SER A 518 5.41 -39.31 1.34
C SER A 518 4.66 -38.55 2.43
N LEU A 519 3.45 -38.04 2.17
CA LEU A 519 2.73 -37.18 3.10
C LEU A 519 2.49 -37.84 4.46
N GLY A 520 2.07 -39.11 4.49
CA GLY A 520 1.82 -39.81 5.75
C GLY A 520 3.08 -40.00 6.60
N TYR A 521 4.18 -40.40 5.96
CA TYR A 521 5.47 -40.55 6.61
C TYR A 521 6.03 -39.21 7.12
N ILE A 522 6.00 -38.16 6.28
CA ILE A 522 6.47 -36.83 6.67
C ILE A 522 5.61 -36.24 7.78
N ASN A 523 4.29 -36.45 7.75
CA ASN A 523 3.40 -36.03 8.83
C ASN A 523 3.77 -36.72 10.16
N PHE A 524 4.06 -38.02 10.11
CA PHE A 524 4.57 -38.75 11.27
C PHE A 524 5.88 -38.14 11.79
N GLU A 525 6.87 -37.88 10.92
CA GLU A 525 8.13 -37.23 11.32
C GLU A 525 7.90 -35.85 11.94
N ARG A 526 7.02 -35.03 11.37
CA ARG A 526 6.68 -33.70 11.91
C ARG A 526 6.06 -33.78 13.30
N SER A 527 5.09 -34.67 13.51
CA SER A 527 4.39 -34.82 14.79
C SER A 527 5.28 -35.38 15.89
N TYR A 528 6.06 -36.43 15.61
CA TYR A 528 6.95 -37.05 16.61
C TYR A 528 8.25 -36.27 16.82
N GLY A 529 8.73 -35.59 15.77
CA GLY A 529 9.90 -34.71 15.84
C GLY A 529 9.62 -33.35 16.48
N LEU A 530 8.36 -33.07 16.85
CA LEU A 530 7.91 -31.78 17.43
C LEU A 530 8.40 -30.57 16.61
N VAL A 531 8.36 -30.72 15.28
CA VAL A 531 8.93 -29.72 14.37
C VAL A 531 7.99 -28.51 14.28
N GLU A 532 8.52 -27.32 14.56
CA GLU A 532 7.75 -26.09 14.44
C GLU A 532 7.34 -25.80 12.98
N PRO A 533 6.08 -25.41 12.73
CA PRO A 533 5.63 -25.05 11.39
C PRO A 533 6.16 -23.66 10.98
N ASP A 534 6.59 -23.55 9.72
CA ASP A 534 6.92 -22.27 9.09
C ASP A 534 5.65 -21.60 8.54
N LEU A 535 4.93 -20.91 9.43
CA LEU A 535 3.70 -20.19 9.06
C LEU A 535 3.94 -19.09 8.02
N VAL A 536 5.14 -18.49 7.99
CA VAL A 536 5.48 -17.45 7.01
C VAL A 536 5.53 -18.06 5.60
N SER A 537 6.14 -19.26 5.47
CA SER A 537 6.11 -19.99 4.20
C SER A 537 4.69 -20.39 3.78
N CYS A 538 3.79 -20.73 4.71
CA CYS A 538 2.38 -20.97 4.40
C CYS A 538 1.68 -19.71 3.86
N GLU A 539 1.93 -18.54 4.47
CA GLU A 539 1.37 -17.27 4.02
C GLU A 539 1.87 -16.89 2.62
N ILE A 540 3.18 -17.04 2.36
CA ILE A 540 3.78 -16.77 1.06
C ILE A 540 3.22 -17.69 -0.02
N ASP A 541 3.12 -19.00 0.27
CA ASP A 541 2.55 -19.97 -0.67
C ASP A 541 1.08 -19.67 -1.00
N LEU A 542 0.29 -19.30 0.02
CA LEU A 542 -1.10 -18.90 -0.18
C LEU A 542 -1.24 -17.63 -1.05
N LEU A 543 -0.33 -16.65 -0.90
CA LEU A 543 -0.28 -15.49 -1.79
C LEU A 543 0.07 -15.88 -3.22
N HIS A 544 1.01 -16.80 -3.42
CA HIS A 544 1.37 -17.27 -4.77
C HIS A 544 0.17 -17.93 -5.49
N ASP A 545 -0.71 -18.60 -4.76
CA ASP A 545 -1.93 -19.21 -5.31
C ASP A 545 -2.97 -18.17 -5.76
N MET A 546 -2.85 -16.92 -5.32
CA MET A 546 -3.74 -15.83 -5.76
C MET A 546 -3.33 -15.22 -7.11
N ARG A 547 -2.15 -15.57 -7.64
CA ARG A 547 -1.73 -15.20 -9.01
C ARG A 547 -2.71 -15.83 -10.01
N LYS A 548 -3.07 -15.09 -11.06
CA LYS A 548 -3.84 -15.69 -12.16
C LYS A 548 -2.93 -16.66 -12.93
N TYR A 549 -3.49 -17.81 -13.30
CA TYR A 549 -2.98 -18.67 -14.38
C TYR A 549 -3.69 -18.31 -15.67
#